data_AF-A0A530YE59-F1
#
_entry.id   AF-A0A530YE59-F1
#
_cell.length_a   1.000
_cell.length_b   1.000
_cell.length_c   1.000
_cell.angle_alpha   90.00
_cell.angle_beta   90.00
_cell.angle_gamma   90.00
#
_symmetry.space_group_name_H-M   'P 1'
#
loop_
_entity.id
_entity.type
_entity.pdbx_description
1 polymer ?
#
loop_
_entity_poly.entity_id
_entity_poly.type
_entity_poly.pdbx_seq_one_letter_code
_entity_poly.pdbx_strand_id
1 'polypeptide(L)' 'VHEAGHTFEPKAKAPTPGSADFCLVAARPLAEVCASLAANGVAVEVGPVERIGARGPMMSVYFRDPDGNLVEISWYNR' A
#
# COMPACT_ATOMS: atom_id res chain seq x y z
N VAL A 1 4.42 -14.45 3.74
CA VAL A 1 3.39 -13.98 2.78
C VAL A 1 2.12 -14.79 3.03
N HIS A 2 0.96 -14.14 3.14
CA HIS A 2 -0.34 -14.80 3.30
C HIS A 2 -0.88 -15.23 1.93
N GLU A 3 -0.15 -16.13 1.28
CA GLU A 3 -0.51 -16.63 -0.04
C GLU A 3 -1.90 -17.27 0.00
N ALA A 4 -2.70 -17.01 -1.04
CA ALA A 4 -3.98 -17.67 -1.23
C ALA A 4 -3.82 -19.20 -1.17
N GLY A 5 -4.51 -19.86 -0.23
CA GLY A 5 -4.41 -21.30 0.01
C GLY A 5 -3.36 -21.72 1.06
N HIS A 6 -2.48 -20.82 1.49
CA HIS A 6 -1.45 -21.05 2.51
C HIS A 6 -1.61 -20.08 3.69
N THR A 7 -2.81 -20.04 4.28
CA THR A 7 -3.10 -19.19 5.45
C THR A 7 -2.51 -19.75 6.73
N PHE A 8 -1.87 -18.91 7.54
CA PHE A 8 -1.40 -19.22 8.90
C PHE A 8 -2.29 -18.55 9.95
N GLU A 9 -2.34 -19.09 11.17
CA GLU A 9 -3.02 -18.44 12.28
C GLU A 9 -2.15 -17.35 12.92
N PRO A 10 -2.73 -16.23 13.38
CA PRO A 10 -4.15 -15.88 13.29
C PRO A 10 -4.55 -15.39 11.90
N LYS A 11 -5.72 -15.81 11.42
CA LYS A 11 -6.31 -15.31 10.15
C LYS A 11 -7.67 -14.66 10.34
N ALA A 12 -8.11 -13.93 9.32
CA ALA A 12 -9.48 -13.39 9.27
C ALA A 12 -10.50 -14.53 9.34
N LYS A 13 -11.70 -14.27 9.87
CA LYS A 13 -12.78 -15.27 9.92
C LYS A 13 -13.14 -15.85 8.54
N ALA A 14 -13.03 -15.01 7.50
CA ALA A 14 -13.20 -15.40 6.11
C ALA A 14 -12.06 -14.77 5.27
N PRO A 15 -10.88 -15.41 5.20
CA PRO A 15 -9.75 -14.89 4.42
C PRO A 15 -10.14 -14.80 2.95
N THR A 16 -10.06 -13.60 2.39
CA THR A 16 -10.43 -13.32 1.00
C THR A 16 -9.27 -12.59 0.33
N PRO A 17 -8.57 -13.20 -0.65
CA PRO A 17 -7.52 -12.51 -1.39
C PRO A 17 -8.05 -11.23 -2.06
N GLY A 18 -7.24 -10.19 -2.07
CA GLY A 18 -7.55 -8.92 -2.72
C GLY A 18 -8.62 -8.06 -2.03
N SER A 19 -9.12 -8.47 -0.87
CA SER A 19 -10.18 -7.74 -0.17
C SER A 19 -9.66 -6.60 0.72
N ALA A 20 -8.34 -6.48 0.90
CA ALA A 20 -7.78 -5.44 1.76
C ALA A 20 -7.60 -4.13 0.98
N ASP A 21 -7.95 -3.03 1.64
CA ASP A 21 -7.66 -1.66 1.24
C ASP A 21 -7.11 -0.96 2.48
N PHE A 22 -5.83 -0.60 2.45
CA PHE A 22 -5.14 -0.07 3.60
C PHE A 22 -4.10 0.99 3.24
N CYS A 23 -3.92 1.93 4.17
CA CYS A 23 -2.98 3.02 4.08
C CYS A 23 -1.84 2.86 5.09
N LEU A 24 -0.60 2.85 4.59
CA LEU A 24 0.62 2.86 5.41
C LEU A 24 1.33 4.21 5.28
N VAL A 25 1.62 4.84 6.42
CA VAL A 25 2.38 6.09 6.44
C VAL A 25 3.87 5.79 6.37
N ALA A 26 4.51 6.18 5.27
CA ALA A 26 5.95 6.07 5.10
C ALA A 26 6.70 7.11 5.95
N ALA A 27 7.84 6.70 6.49
CA ALA A 27 8.77 7.60 7.18
C ALA A 27 9.68 8.39 6.21
N ARG A 28 9.69 8.02 4.93
CA ARG A 28 10.54 8.61 3.88
C ARG A 28 9.68 9.23 2.76
N PRO A 29 10.21 10.21 2.00
CA PRO A 29 9.49 10.84 0.90
C PRO A 29 9.00 9.84 -0.15
N LEU A 30 7.87 10.14 -0.80
CA LEU A 30 7.29 9.27 -1.82
C LEU A 30 8.20 9.06 -3.04
N ALA A 31 9.10 9.99 -3.34
CA ALA A 31 10.07 9.81 -4.42
C ALA A 31 10.96 8.57 -4.18
N GLU A 32 11.44 8.37 -2.96
CA GLU A 32 12.22 7.18 -2.59
C GLU A 32 11.38 5.91 -2.63
N VAL A 33 10.11 6.00 -2.20
CA VAL A 33 9.17 4.87 -2.28
C VAL A 33 8.94 4.49 -3.75
N CYS A 34 8.65 5.45 -4.62
CA CYS A 34 8.43 5.22 -6.05
C CYS A 34 9.66 4.61 -6.73
N ALA A 35 10.86 5.11 -6.41
CA ALA A 35 12.11 4.54 -6.92
C ALA A 35 12.27 3.07 -6.48
N SER A 36 11.98 2.76 -5.21
CA SER A 36 12.03 1.38 -4.71
C SER A 36 10.98 0.49 -5.39
N LEU A 37 9.76 0.98 -5.61
CA LEU A 37 8.71 0.22 -6.30
C LEU A 37 9.14 -0.10 -7.74
N ALA A 38 9.61 0.91 -8.48
CA ALA A 38 10.09 0.74 -9.85
C ALA A 38 11.28 -0.24 -9.94
N ALA A 39 12.24 -0.15 -9.02
CA ALA A 39 13.39 -1.07 -8.96
C ALA A 39 12.98 -2.53 -8.70
N ASN A 40 11.82 -2.75 -8.09
CA ASN A 40 11.25 -4.08 -7.85
C ASN A 40 10.15 -4.46 -8.84
N GLY A 41 9.96 -3.69 -9.93
CA GLY A 41 8.97 -3.99 -10.97
C GLY A 41 7.52 -3.78 -10.54
N VAL A 42 7.27 -3.03 -9.47
CA VAL A 42 5.91 -2.70 -9.01
C VAL A 42 5.46 -1.40 -9.68
N ALA A 43 4.41 -1.49 -10.49
CA ALA A 43 3.81 -0.34 -11.14
C ALA A 43 2.92 0.43 -10.16
N VAL A 44 3.08 1.76 -10.14
CA VAL A 44 2.15 2.65 -9.44
C VAL A 44 0.88 2.78 -10.28
N GLU A 45 -0.27 2.46 -9.69
CA GLU A 45 -1.59 2.57 -10.31
C GLU A 45 -2.08 4.03 -10.30
N VAL A 46 -1.88 4.74 -9.19
CA VAL A 46 -2.25 6.15 -9.02
C VAL A 46 -1.21 6.87 -8.17
N GLY A 47 -0.86 8.10 -8.55
CA GLY A 47 -0.06 9.01 -7.73
C GLY A 47 1.29 9.43 -8.33
N PRO A 48 2.02 10.32 -7.64
CA PRO A 48 1.65 10.94 -6.36
C PRO A 48 0.44 11.88 -6.47
N VAL A 49 -0.50 11.78 -5.52
CA VAL A 49 -1.71 12.63 -5.45
C VAL A 49 -1.96 13.08 -4.02
N GLU A 50 -2.58 14.25 -3.85
CA GLU A 50 -3.00 14.73 -2.53
C GLU A 50 -4.16 13.90 -1.98
N ARG A 51 -4.10 13.62 -0.67
CA ARG A 51 -5.13 12.93 0.11
C ARG A 51 -5.25 13.54 1.49
N ILE A 52 -6.37 13.26 2.16
CA ILE A 52 -6.58 13.59 3.57
C ILE A 52 -6.42 12.31 4.38
N GLY A 53 -5.32 12.21 5.11
CA GLY A 53 -5.14 11.14 6.07
C GLY A 53 -5.62 11.51 7.47
N ALA A 54 -5.47 10.59 8.41
CA ALA A 54 -5.92 10.77 9.79
C ALA A 54 -5.31 11.98 10.53
N ARG A 55 -4.21 12.55 10.04
CA ARG A 55 -3.53 13.73 10.62
C ARG A 55 -3.62 14.98 9.74
N GLY A 56 -4.40 14.94 8.65
CA GLY A 56 -4.54 16.05 7.70
C GLY A 56 -4.00 15.75 6.30
N PRO A 57 -3.67 16.78 5.51
CA PRO A 57 -3.17 16.62 4.15
C PRO A 57 -1.87 15.80 4.08
N MET A 58 -1.79 14.90 3.11
CA MET A 58 -0.63 14.07 2.80
C MET A 58 -0.58 13.78 1.30
N MET A 59 0.57 13.31 0.82
CA MET A 59 0.68 12.76 -0.53
C MET A 59 0.57 11.24 -0.47
N SER A 60 -0.04 10.62 -1.47
CA SER A 60 -0.19 9.17 -1.56
C SER A 60 0.13 8.61 -2.94
N VAL A 61 0.61 7.37 -2.96
CA VAL A 61 0.68 6.50 -4.16
C VAL A 61 -0.03 5.19 -3.89
N TYR A 62 -0.61 4.62 -4.94
CA TYR A 62 -1.41 3.41 -4.89
C TYR A 62 -0.83 2.35 -5.82
N PHE A 63 -0.84 1.09 -5.39
CA PHE A 63 -0.49 -0.07 -6.21
C PHE A 63 -1.17 -1.33 -5.66
N ARG A 64 -0.98 -2.46 -6.35
CA ARG A 64 -1.49 -3.77 -5.95
C ARG A 64 -0.39 -4.65 -5.40
N ASP A 65 -0.67 -5.34 -4.30
CA ASP A 65 0.15 -6.47 -3.88
C ASP A 65 -0.16 -7.73 -4.71
N PRO A 66 0.57 -8.85 -4.53
CA PRO A 66 0.34 -10.07 -5.30
C PRO A 66 -1.06 -10.70 -5.16
N ASP A 67 -1.76 -10.45 -4.04
CA ASP A 67 -3.13 -10.95 -3.82
C ASP A 67 -4.19 -10.00 -4.41
N GLY A 68 -3.77 -8.84 -4.95
CA GLY A 68 -4.66 -7.82 -5.52
C GLY A 68 -5.18 -6.79 -4.51
N ASN A 69 -4.65 -6.78 -3.27
CA ASN A 69 -5.05 -5.80 -2.27
C ASN A 69 -4.65 -4.40 -2.73
N LEU A 70 -5.47 -3.39 -2.42
CA LEU A 70 -5.12 -2.00 -2.66
C LEU A 70 -4.18 -1.53 -1.55
N VAL A 71 -2.95 -1.18 -1.94
CA VAL A 71 -1.94 -0.63 -1.04
C VAL A 71 -1.81 0.85 -1.30
N GLU A 72 -2.15 1.67 -0.32
CA GLU A 72 -1.83 3.09 -0.29
C GLU A 72 -0.56 3.31 0.56
N ILE A 73 0.46 3.91 -0.03
CA ILE A 73 1.61 4.44 0.71
C ILE A 73 1.52 5.96 0.74
N SER A 74 1.47 6.53 1.93
CA SER A 74 1.27 7.96 2.12
C SER A 74 2.41 8.59 2.90
N TRP A 75 2.69 9.87 2.65
CA TRP A 75 3.73 10.62 3.34
C TRP A 75 3.20 12.00 3.72
N TYR A 76 3.28 12.32 5.01
CA TYR A 76 3.04 13.68 5.50
C TYR A 76 4.29 14.50 5.28
N ASN A 77 4.20 15.52 4.41
CA ASN A 77 5.26 16.51 4.26
C ASN A 77 5.31 17.34 5.54
N ARG A 78 6.32 17.09 6.37
CA ARG A 78 6.56 17.81 7.62
C ARG A 78 7.66 18.84 7.42
#